data_AF-A0A848DPF8-F1
#
_entry.id   AF-A0A848DPF8-F1
#
_cell.length_a   1.000
_cell.length_b   1.000
_cell.length_c   1.000
_cell.angle_alpha   90.00
_cell.angle_beta   90.00
_cell.angle_gamma   90.00
#
_symmetry.space_group_name_H-M   'P 1'
#
loop_
_entity.id
_entity.type
_entity.pdbx_description
1 polymer ?
#
loop_
_entity_poly.entity_id
_entity_poly.type
_entity_poly.pdbx_seq_one_letter_code
_entity_poly.pdbx_strand_id
1 'polypeptide(L)'
;MSYRPQAVLHLELHMLPALRQAFEEAITQLSPQLLNLRNQARIPQPWLGDEVSAGSAAFYHEHIVDGPQSALNALLTYEAELVKVRDNLKQMEDDYRRVEGENAARWGRQA
;
A
#
# COMPACT_ATOMS: atom_id res chain seq x y z
N MET A 1 -12.59 -25.14 1.24
CA MET A 1 -11.52 -24.15 0.98
C MET A 1 -11.42 -23.97 -0.53
N SER A 2 -11.96 -22.89 -1.07
CA SER A 2 -11.94 -22.63 -2.52
C SER A 2 -10.64 -21.93 -2.88
N TYR A 3 -9.79 -22.61 -3.67
CA TYR A 3 -8.61 -22.01 -4.28
C TYR A 3 -9.08 -20.97 -5.29
N ARG A 4 -8.95 -19.68 -4.97
CA ARG A 4 -9.10 -18.63 -5.98
C ARG A 4 -7.80 -18.63 -6.81
N PRO A 5 -7.83 -18.97 -8.10
CA PRO A 5 -6.65 -18.82 -8.93
C PRO A 5 -6.23 -17.35 -8.87
N GLN A 6 -4.97 -17.10 -8.51
CA GLN A 6 -4.40 -15.77 -8.58
C GLN A 6 -4.50 -15.33 -10.03
N ALA A 7 -5.26 -14.26 -10.29
CA ALA A 7 -5.34 -13.70 -11.63
C ALA A 7 -3.93 -13.25 -12.03
N VAL A 8 -3.34 -13.93 -13.00
CA VAL A 8 -2.03 -13.56 -13.53
C VAL A 8 -2.24 -12.29 -14.35
N LEU A 9 -1.75 -11.16 -13.84
CA LEU A 9 -1.75 -9.91 -14.57
C LEU A 9 -0.61 -9.93 -15.57
N HIS A 10 -0.94 -10.04 -16.86
CA HIS A 10 0.03 -9.88 -17.93
C HIS A 10 0.27 -8.39 -18.16
N LEU A 11 1.51 -7.95 -17.94
CA LEU A 11 1.91 -6.56 -18.12
C LEU A 11 2.84 -6.45 -19.33
N GLU A 12 2.52 -5.54 -20.23
CA GLU A 12 3.44 -5.11 -21.28
C GLU A 12 4.54 -4.23 -20.69
N LEU A 13 5.77 -4.41 -21.16
CA LEU A 13 6.96 -3.71 -20.67
C LEU A 13 6.83 -2.19 -20.65
N HIS A 14 6.28 -1.63 -21.73
CA HIS A 14 6.09 -0.19 -21.87
C HIS A 14 5.08 0.39 -20.86
N MET A 15 4.28 -0.45 -20.21
CA MET A 15 3.29 -0.04 -19.21
C MET A 15 3.88 0.06 -17.79
N LEU A 16 5.04 -0.55 -17.52
CA LEU A 16 5.65 -0.57 -16.19
C LEU A 16 5.86 0.85 -15.60
N PRO A 17 6.39 1.85 -16.35
CA PRO A 17 6.58 3.18 -15.80
C PRO A 17 5.26 3.86 -15.42
N ALA A 18 4.24 3.76 -16.27
CA ALA A 18 2.93 4.35 -16.04
C ALA A 18 2.22 3.70 -14.83
N LEU A 19 2.31 2.37 -14.71
CA LEU A 19 1.74 1.66 -13.58
C LEU A 19 2.46 2.02 -12.28
N ARG A 20 3.80 2.03 -12.28
CA ARG A 20 4.60 2.45 -11.12
C ARG A 20 4.21 3.86 -10.67
N GLN A 21 4.07 4.80 -11.61
CA GLN A 21 3.65 6.17 -11.32
C GLN A 21 2.25 6.22 -10.68
N ALA A 22 1.29 5.44 -11.19
CA ALA A 22 -0.06 5.41 -10.62
C ALA A 22 -0.07 4.91 -9.17
N PHE A 23 0.75 3.90 -8.84
CA PHE A 23 0.91 3.45 -7.45
C PHE A 23 1.64 4.49 -6.58
N GLU A 24 2.66 5.17 -7.11
CA GLU A 24 3.33 6.27 -6.42
C GLU A 24 2.36 7.40 -6.08
N GLU A 25 1.53 7.83 -7.04
CA GLU A 25 0.53 8.87 -6.83
C GLU A 25 -0.51 8.45 -5.78
N ALA A 26 -1.00 7.21 -5.84
CA ALA A 26 -1.93 6.68 -4.84
C ALA A 26 -1.30 6.68 -3.43
N ILE A 27 -0.04 6.25 -3.30
CA ILE A 27 0.69 6.27 -2.03
C ILE A 27 0.89 7.71 -1.54
N THR A 28 1.32 8.62 -2.41
CA THR A 28 1.51 10.04 -2.07
C THR A 28 0.23 10.70 -1.57
N GLN A 29 -0.93 10.31 -2.11
CA GLN A 29 -2.23 10.80 -1.64
C GLN A 29 -2.65 10.15 -0.31
N LEU A 30 -2.42 8.84 -0.15
CA LEU A 30 -2.91 8.07 0.99
C LEU A 30 -2.06 8.29 2.26
N SER A 31 -0.73 8.27 2.16
CA SER A 31 0.17 8.29 3.32
C SER A 31 -0.05 9.49 4.26
N PRO A 32 -0.21 10.73 3.78
CA PRO A 32 -0.47 11.87 4.67
C PRO A 32 -1.81 11.76 5.40
N GLN A 33 -2.82 11.20 4.75
CA GLN A 33 -4.14 11.02 5.33
C GLN A 33 -4.12 9.96 6.43
N LEU A 34 -3.40 8.85 6.21
CA LEU A 34 -3.22 7.82 7.23
C LEU A 34 -2.38 8.31 8.42
N LEU A 35 -1.36 9.13 8.17
CA LEU A 35 -0.60 9.76 9.24
C LEU A 35 -1.49 10.68 10.10
N ASN A 36 -2.29 11.53 9.45
CA ASN A 36 -3.24 12.40 10.15
C ASN A 36 -4.26 11.59 10.95
N LEU A 37 -4.83 10.56 10.34
CA LEU A 37 -5.79 9.67 10.99
C LEU A 37 -5.15 9.00 12.21
N ARG A 38 -3.94 8.46 12.11
CA ARG A 38 -3.23 7.86 13.25
C ARG A 38 -3.07 8.83 14.42
N ASN A 39 -2.80 10.10 14.12
CA ASN A 39 -2.56 11.11 15.15
C ASN A 39 -3.86 11.67 15.76
N GLN A 40 -4.98 11.62 15.03
CA GLN A 40 -6.21 12.34 15.39
C GLN A 40 -7.42 11.42 15.64
N ALA A 41 -7.34 10.13 15.27
CA ALA A 41 -8.48 9.23 15.34
C ALA A 41 -8.96 8.96 16.75
N ARG A 42 -8.11 9.10 17.78
CA ARG A 42 -8.51 8.83 19.16
C ARG A 42 -9.45 9.92 19.68
N ILE A 43 -10.58 9.49 20.21
CA ILE A 43 -11.44 10.31 21.07
C ILE A 43 -10.66 10.58 22.38
N PRO A 44 -10.28 11.83 22.70
CA PRO A 44 -9.44 12.13 23.85
C PRO A 44 -10.20 12.07 25.17
N GLN A 45 -11.51 12.37 25.15
CA GLN A 45 -12.38 12.30 26.32
C GLN A 45 -13.78 11.87 25.90
N PRO A 46 -14.48 11.03 26.69
CA PRO A 46 -15.90 10.73 26.48
C PRO A 46 -16.73 12.01 26.41
N TRP A 47 -17.64 12.10 25.44
CA TRP A 47 -18.37 13.34 25.13
C TRP A 47 -19.16 13.93 26.30
N LEU A 48 -19.85 13.09 27.07
CA LEU A 48 -20.73 13.54 28.17
C LEU A 48 -20.19 13.18 29.57
N GLY A 49 -19.00 12.58 29.66
CA GLY A 49 -18.42 12.15 30.92
C GLY A 49 -19.21 11.06 31.66
N ASP A 50 -20.22 10.47 31.01
CA ASP A 50 -21.03 9.37 31.54
C ASP A 50 -20.48 7.99 31.11
N GLU A 51 -20.99 6.94 31.75
CA GLU A 51 -20.58 5.55 31.48
C GLU A 51 -20.89 5.12 30.04
N VAL A 52 -21.98 5.61 29.45
CA VAL A 52 -22.39 5.28 28.07
C VAL A 52 -21.40 5.87 27.06
N SER A 53 -20.99 7.13 27.25
CA SER A 53 -19.99 7.80 26.45
C SER A 53 -18.64 7.13 26.60
N ALA A 54 -18.28 6.70 27.81
CA ALA A 54 -17.05 5.97 28.07
C ALA A 54 -17.04 4.62 27.35
N GLY A 55 -18.13 3.85 27.44
CA GLY A 55 -18.30 2.59 26.73
C GLY A 55 -18.26 2.75 25.20
N SER A 56 -18.89 3.81 24.69
CA SER A 56 -18.89 4.14 23.25
C SER A 56 -17.49 4.51 22.76
N ALA A 57 -16.73 5.30 23.53
CA ALA A 57 -15.34 5.64 23.22
C ALA A 57 -14.44 4.40 23.21
N ALA A 58 -14.60 3.50 24.19
CA ALA A 58 -13.86 2.25 24.25
C ALA A 58 -14.16 1.32 23.07
N PHE A 59 -15.44 1.17 22.71
CA PHE A 59 -15.85 0.40 21.53
C PHE A 59 -15.26 0.97 20.24
N TYR A 60 -15.31 2.30 20.09
CA TYR A 60 -14.70 2.98 18.96
C TYR A 60 -13.18 2.76 18.92
N HIS A 61 -12.47 2.90 20.05
CA HIS A 61 -11.02 2.69 20.10
C HIS A 61 -10.66 1.27 19.66
N GLU A 62 -11.35 0.25 20.17
CA GLU A 62 -11.11 -1.15 19.78
C GLU A 62 -11.32 -1.38 18.27
N HIS A 63 -12.46 -0.96 17.73
CA HIS A 63 -12.82 -1.32 16.34
C HIS A 63 -12.26 -0.38 15.27
N ILE A 64 -11.86 0.84 15.64
CA ILE A 64 -11.41 1.84 14.66
C ILE A 64 -9.91 2.13 14.78
N VAL A 65 -9.34 2.11 15.98
CA VAL A 65 -7.97 2.62 16.23
C VAL A 65 -6.99 1.51 16.62
N ASP A 66 -7.27 0.79 17.71
CA ASP A 66 -6.28 0.02 18.46
C ASP A 66 -6.34 -1.48 18.19
N GLY A 67 -7.52 -2.00 17.83
CA GLY A 67 -7.70 -3.43 17.65
C GLY A 67 -6.90 -3.98 16.47
N PRO A 68 -6.52 -5.27 16.50
CA PRO A 68 -5.77 -5.91 15.41
C PRO A 68 -6.57 -6.01 14.11
N GLN A 69 -7.89 -5.96 14.20
CA GLN A 69 -8.81 -5.91 13.05
C GLN A 69 -9.45 -4.53 12.91
N SER A 70 -8.83 -3.50 13.49
CA SER A 70 -9.36 -2.15 13.42
C SER A 70 -9.35 -1.61 11.99
N ALA A 71 -10.26 -0.67 11.71
CA ALA A 71 -10.29 0.00 10.41
C ALA A 71 -8.95 0.68 10.08
N LEU A 72 -8.30 1.33 11.07
CA LEU A 72 -6.98 1.93 10.88
C LEU A 72 -5.92 0.89 10.50
N ASN A 73 -5.88 -0.26 11.19
CA ASN A 73 -4.92 -1.31 10.87
C ASN A 73 -5.14 -1.92 9.47
N ALA A 74 -6.40 -2.07 9.05
CA ALA A 74 -6.72 -2.52 7.70
C ALA A 74 -6.21 -1.53 6.64
N LEU A 75 -6.36 -0.23 6.87
CA LEU A 75 -5.86 0.80 5.95
C LEU A 75 -4.33 0.86 5.89
N LEU A 76 -3.64 0.75 7.03
CA LEU A 76 -2.18 0.67 7.10
C LEU A 76 -1.65 -0.57 6.37
N THR A 77 -2.36 -1.71 6.51
CA THR A 77 -2.02 -2.93 5.79
C THR A 77 -2.18 -2.75 4.28
N TYR A 78 -3.27 -2.11 3.85
CA TYR A 78 -3.49 -1.81 2.43
C TYR A 78 -2.41 -0.89 1.86
N GLU A 79 -2.03 0.18 2.57
CA GLU A 79 -0.91 1.05 2.17
C GLU A 79 0.39 0.25 2.01
N ALA A 80 0.70 -0.65 2.94
CA ALA A 80 1.87 -1.50 2.86
C ALA A 80 1.84 -2.42 1.62
N GLU A 81 0.68 -2.95 1.25
CA GLU A 81 0.52 -3.72 0.01
C GLU A 81 0.72 -2.86 -1.24
N LEU A 82 0.23 -1.61 -1.28
CA LEU A 82 0.50 -0.69 -2.38
C LEU A 82 2.00 -0.40 -2.54
N VAL A 83 2.69 -0.18 -1.42
CA VAL A 83 4.15 0.03 -1.38
C VAL A 83 4.89 -1.19 -1.94
N LYS A 84 4.52 -2.40 -1.51
CA LYS A 84 5.11 -3.65 -2.02
C LYS A 84 4.92 -3.79 -3.53
N VAL A 85 3.72 -3.48 -4.04
CA VAL A 85 3.45 -3.55 -5.49
C VAL A 85 4.31 -2.56 -6.26
N ARG A 86 4.39 -1.29 -5.82
CA ARG A 86 5.28 -0.29 -6.42
C ARG A 86 6.73 -0.78 -6.47
N ASP A 87 7.24 -1.31 -5.37
CA ASP A 87 8.64 -1.75 -5.26
C ASP A 87 8.92 -2.96 -6.17
N ASN A 88 7.97 -3.89 -6.28
CA ASN A 88 8.06 -4.99 -7.24
C ASN A 88 8.09 -4.48 -8.69
N LEU A 89 7.24 -3.51 -9.05
CA LEU A 89 7.23 -2.92 -10.39
C LEU A 89 8.57 -2.23 -10.73
N LYS A 90 9.15 -1.53 -9.76
CA LYS A 90 10.47 -0.92 -9.90
C LYS A 90 11.55 -1.98 -10.11
N GLN A 91 11.56 -3.03 -9.31
CA GLN A 91 12.52 -4.12 -9.45
C GLN A 91 12.41 -4.78 -10.84
N MET A 92 11.19 -5.02 -11.33
CA MET A 92 10.96 -5.53 -12.69
C MET A 92 11.56 -4.58 -13.74
N GLU A 93 11.26 -3.28 -13.66
CA GLU A 93 11.78 -2.26 -14.60
C GLU A 93 13.33 -2.24 -14.62
N ASP A 94 13.98 -2.31 -13.46
CA ASP A 94 15.44 -2.32 -13.32
C ASP A 94 16.06 -3.60 -13.91
N ASP A 95 15.45 -4.77 -13.68
CA ASP A 95 15.92 -6.04 -14.24
C ASP A 95 15.82 -6.06 -15.76
N TYR A 96 14.75 -5.52 -16.33
CA TYR A 96 14.59 -5.42 -17.78
C TYR A 96 15.65 -4.52 -18.42
N ARG A 97 15.87 -3.32 -17.87
CA ARG A 97 16.91 -2.40 -18.38
C ARG A 97 18.30 -3.01 -18.35
N ARG A 98 18.61 -3.77 -17.28
CA ARG A 98 19.89 -4.45 -17.15
C ARG A 98 20.06 -5.53 -18.23
N VAL A 99 19.06 -6.37 -18.45
CA VAL A 99 19.13 -7.45 -19.47
C VAL A 99 19.23 -6.88 -20.88
N GLU A 100 18.46 -5.83 -21.22
CA GLU A 100 18.60 -5.17 -22.53
C GLU A 100 19.98 -4.53 -22.71
N GLY A 101 20.49 -3.83 -21.69
CA GLY A 101 21.82 -3.25 -21.73
C GLY A 101 22.93 -4.28 -21.92
N GLU A 102 22.84 -5.42 -21.22
CA GLU A 102 23.77 -6.54 -21.37
C GLU A 102 23.72 -7.15 -22.79
N ASN A 103 22.52 -7.31 -23.37
CA ASN A 103 22.36 -7.84 -24.72
C ASN A 103 22.89 -6.88 -25.80
N ALA A 104 22.55 -5.59 -25.70
CA ALA A 104 23.08 -4.57 -26.61
C ALA A 104 24.62 -4.51 -26.56
N ALA A 105 25.20 -4.60 -25.36
CA ALA A 105 26.66 -4.64 -25.18
C ALA A 105 27.31 -5.91 -25.73
N ARG A 106 26.60 -7.06 -25.75
CA ARG A 106 27.09 -8.31 -26.34
C ARG A 106 27.06 -8.25 -27.88
N TRP A 107 26.00 -7.73 -28.47
CA TRP A 107 25.90 -7.59 -29.93
C TRP A 107 26.84 -6.51 -30.48
N GLY A 108 27.04 -5.41 -29.77
CA GLY A 108 28.03 -4.39 -30.14
C GLY A 108 29.50 -4.85 -30.09
N ARG A 109 29.78 -6.00 -29.45
CA ARG A 109 31.12 -6.63 -29.44
C ARG A 109 31.31 -7.69 -30.53
N GLN A 110 30.24 -8.07 -31.22
CA GLN A 110 30.27 -9.09 -32.29
C GLN A 110 30.15 -8.48 -33.71
N ALA A 111 29.97 -7.16 -33.81
CA ALA A 111 30.00 -6.37 -35.04
C ALA A 111 31.34 -5.65 -35.18
#